data_AF-A0A845TIN4-F1
#
_entry.id   AF-A0A845TIN4-F1
#
_cell.length_a   1.000
_cell.length_b   1.000
_cell.length_c   1.000
_cell.angle_alpha   90.00
_cell.angle_beta   90.00
_cell.angle_gamma   90.00
#
_symmetry.space_group_name_H-M   'P 1'
#
loop_
_entity.id
_entity.type
_entity.pdbx_description
1 polymer ?
#
loop_
_entity_poly.entity_id
_entity_poly.type
_entity_poly.pdbx_seq_one_letter_code
_entity_poly.pdbx_strand_id
1 'polypeptide(L)'
;MTGSKQSAPKASPTGLTVHRKSRMLEIGFDDGQNFSLPFELLRVYSPSAEVRGHGPGQETLQTGKRDIDITGLEPIGNYAVQAQFSDSHDTGIYSWEYLHWLGENQPALWDDYLARLQAAGHEGESGRDVIAAPKKASGKSCG
;
A
#
# COMPACT_ATOMS: atom_id res chain seq x y z
N MET A 1 -25.50 -4.05 -9.97
CA MET A 1 -24.93 -2.69 -9.88
C MET A 1 -24.58 -2.42 -8.42
N THR A 2 -23.54 -3.07 -7.90
CA THR A 2 -23.09 -2.88 -6.51
C THR A 2 -21.99 -1.83 -6.53
N GLY A 3 -22.39 -0.58 -6.31
CA GLY A 3 -21.43 0.49 -6.01
C GLY A 3 -20.71 0.13 -4.72
N SER A 4 -19.41 -0.15 -4.83
CA SER A 4 -18.51 -0.14 -3.68
C SER A 4 -18.75 1.19 -2.95
N LYS A 5 -19.18 1.12 -1.70
CA LYS A 5 -19.29 2.27 -0.80
C LYS A 5 -17.91 2.92 -0.74
N GLN A 6 -17.67 3.89 -1.63
CA GLN A 6 -16.61 4.87 -1.48
C GLN A 6 -17.08 5.69 -0.29
N SER A 7 -16.52 5.40 0.88
CA SER A 7 -16.72 6.27 2.03
C SER A 7 -16.08 7.62 1.68
N ALA A 8 -16.52 8.71 2.30
CA ALA A 8 -15.88 9.99 2.07
C ALA A 8 -14.41 9.89 2.50
N PRO A 9 -13.44 10.52 1.78
CA PRO A 9 -12.03 10.48 2.14
C PRO A 9 -11.85 10.86 3.60
N LYS A 10 -11.50 9.89 4.43
CA LYS A 10 -11.29 10.09 5.87
C LYS A 10 -10.18 11.11 6.12
N ALA A 11 -9.20 11.21 5.23
CA ALA A 11 -8.19 12.25 5.23
C ALA A 11 -7.65 12.54 3.81
N SER A 12 -7.30 13.80 3.57
CA SER A 12 -6.60 14.24 2.36
C SER A 12 -5.09 14.06 2.52
N PRO A 13 -4.35 13.67 1.46
CA PRO A 13 -2.90 13.61 1.54
C PRO A 13 -2.32 15.03 1.66
N THR A 14 -1.38 15.23 2.57
CA THR A 14 -0.62 16.47 2.73
C THR A 14 0.72 16.43 1.99
N GLY A 15 1.24 15.24 1.75
CA GLY A 15 2.50 15.05 1.03
C GLY A 15 2.74 13.59 0.69
N LEU A 16 3.50 13.36 -0.38
CA LEU A 16 3.85 12.04 -0.85
C LEU A 16 5.32 12.01 -1.24
N THR A 17 6.09 11.11 -0.65
CA THR A 17 7.52 10.96 -0.88
C THR A 17 7.84 9.54 -1.31
N VAL A 18 8.44 9.40 -2.49
CA VAL A 18 8.81 8.10 -3.05
C VAL A 18 10.29 7.83 -2.77
N HIS A 19 10.58 6.93 -1.83
CA HIS A 19 11.94 6.51 -1.49
C HIS A 19 12.37 5.31 -2.35
N ARG A 20 12.77 5.56 -3.60
CA ARG A 20 13.21 4.50 -4.54
C ARG A 20 14.34 3.62 -3.99
N LYS A 21 15.36 4.22 -3.35
CA LYS A 21 16.49 3.47 -2.75
C LYS A 21 16.04 2.48 -1.66
N SER A 22 15.05 2.86 -0.87
CA SER A 22 14.52 2.05 0.24
C SER A 22 13.24 1.30 -0.15
N ARG A 23 12.75 1.46 -1.38
CA ARG A 23 11.50 0.91 -1.92
C ARG A 23 10.29 1.15 -1.03
N MET A 24 10.19 2.37 -0.49
CA MET A 24 9.10 2.80 0.38
C MET A 24 8.39 4.03 -0.17
N LEU A 25 7.07 4.03 -0.08
CA LEU A 25 6.21 5.17 -0.32
C LEU A 25 5.81 5.75 1.02
N GLU A 26 6.23 6.97 1.29
CA GLU A 26 5.76 7.72 2.45
C GLU A 26 4.60 8.60 2.04
N ILE A 27 3.49 8.51 2.77
CA ILE A 27 2.30 9.35 2.57
C ILE A 27 1.92 10.00 3.89
N GLY A 28 1.84 11.33 3.87
CA GLY A 28 1.29 12.14 4.96
C GLY A 28 -0.16 12.49 4.68
N PHE A 29 -0.99 12.48 5.72
CA PHE A 29 -2.39 12.87 5.68
C PHE A 29 -2.63 14.09 6.58
N ASP A 30 -3.68 14.86 6.27
CA ASP A 30 -4.07 16.08 7.00
C ASP A 30 -4.51 15.82 8.45
N ASP A 31 -4.92 14.58 8.74
CA ASP A 31 -5.19 14.09 10.09
C ASP A 31 -3.93 14.01 10.98
N GLY A 32 -2.74 14.34 10.44
CA GLY A 32 -1.46 14.23 11.13
C GLY A 32 -0.89 12.80 11.18
N GLN A 33 -1.50 11.89 10.42
CA GLN A 33 -1.00 10.52 10.26
C GLN A 33 -0.05 10.42 9.08
N ASN A 34 1.06 9.72 9.28
CA ASN A 34 2.03 9.41 8.23
C ASN A 34 2.18 7.90 8.15
N PHE A 35 2.16 7.37 6.93
CA PHE A 35 2.32 5.94 6.69
C PHE A 35 3.48 5.70 5.73
N SER A 36 4.25 4.65 6.01
CA SER A 36 5.36 4.20 5.17
C SER A 36 4.99 2.84 4.58
N LEU A 37 4.68 2.83 3.30
CA LEU A 37 4.16 1.69 2.57
C LEU A 37 5.24 1.10 1.66
N PRO A 38 5.72 -0.13 1.87
CA PRO A 38 6.68 -0.73 0.97
C PRO A 38 6.05 -0.96 -0.41
N PHE A 39 6.84 -0.80 -1.47
CA PHE A 39 6.34 -0.98 -2.84
C PHE A 39 5.82 -2.40 -3.10
N GLU A 40 6.40 -3.39 -2.41
CA GLU A 40 5.94 -4.78 -2.42
C GLU A 40 4.49 -4.88 -1.94
N LEU A 41 4.17 -4.30 -0.77
CA LEU A 41 2.82 -4.29 -0.22
C LEU A 41 1.85 -3.57 -1.17
N LEU A 42 2.23 -2.41 -1.72
CA LEU A 42 1.39 -1.71 -2.69
C LEU A 42 1.11 -2.61 -3.90
N ARG A 43 2.12 -3.26 -4.46
CA ARG A 43 1.96 -4.11 -5.65
C ARG A 43 1.13 -5.37 -5.37
N VAL A 44 1.32 -6.00 -4.21
CA VAL A 44 0.57 -7.20 -3.76
C VAL A 44 -0.90 -6.85 -3.55
N TYR A 45 -1.18 -5.70 -2.93
CA TYR A 45 -2.52 -5.19 -2.67
C TYR A 45 -2.98 -4.17 -3.72
N SER A 46 -2.46 -4.23 -4.95
CA SER A 46 -2.82 -3.29 -6.01
C SER A 46 -4.25 -3.59 -6.51
N PRO A 47 -5.17 -2.61 -6.50
CA PRO A 47 -6.57 -2.85 -6.90
C PRO A 47 -6.81 -2.93 -8.42
N SER A 48 -5.80 -2.64 -9.26
CA SER A 48 -5.98 -2.55 -10.71
C SER A 48 -5.49 -3.79 -11.47
N ALA A 49 -6.43 -4.56 -12.00
CA ALA A 49 -6.66 -4.72 -13.45
C ALA A 49 -7.46 -5.99 -13.81
N GLU A 50 -7.58 -7.00 -12.93
CA GLU A 50 -8.23 -8.27 -13.30
C GLU A 50 -9.39 -8.71 -12.40
N VAL A 51 -9.59 -8.10 -11.22
CA VAL A 51 -10.46 -8.69 -10.19
C VAL A 51 -11.67 -7.79 -9.89
N ARG A 52 -12.49 -7.52 -10.90
CA ARG A 52 -13.90 -7.13 -10.67
C ARG A 52 -14.71 -8.38 -10.33
N GLY A 53 -14.46 -8.89 -9.14
CA GLY A 53 -15.00 -10.13 -8.64
C GLY A 53 -13.86 -10.90 -8.05
N HIS A 54 -13.68 -10.82 -6.74
CA HIS A 54 -13.64 -11.97 -5.85
C HIS A 54 -13.37 -11.45 -4.43
N GLY A 55 -14.06 -12.06 -3.46
CA GLY A 55 -14.03 -11.64 -2.07
C GLY A 55 -12.65 -11.81 -1.40
N PRO A 56 -12.56 -11.54 -0.09
CA PRO A 56 -11.33 -11.75 0.68
C PRO A 56 -10.78 -13.17 0.43
N GLY A 57 -9.54 -13.29 -0.06
CA GLY A 57 -8.84 -14.58 -0.22
C GLY A 57 -8.59 -15.11 -1.64
N GLN A 58 -8.94 -14.38 -2.71
CA GLN A 58 -8.54 -14.74 -4.10
C GLN A 58 -7.57 -13.76 -4.75
N GLU A 59 -6.81 -13.04 -3.93
CA GLU A 59 -5.68 -12.26 -4.42
C GLU A 59 -4.61 -13.23 -4.94
N THR A 60 -4.26 -13.15 -6.22
CA THR A 60 -3.15 -13.94 -6.76
C THR A 60 -1.90 -13.56 -5.98
N LEU A 61 -1.38 -14.49 -5.18
CA LEU A 61 -0.18 -14.30 -4.37
C LEU A 61 0.97 -13.86 -5.28
N GLN A 62 1.31 -12.57 -5.22
CA GLN A 62 2.44 -12.03 -5.96
C GLN A 62 3.71 -12.32 -5.16
N THR A 63 4.54 -13.24 -5.65
CA THR A 63 5.83 -13.62 -5.06
C THR A 63 6.98 -13.05 -5.87
N GLY A 64 8.17 -12.92 -5.28
CA GLY A 64 9.36 -12.41 -5.99
C GLY A 64 9.28 -10.94 -6.43
N LYS A 65 8.34 -10.14 -5.88
CA LYS A 65 8.24 -8.70 -6.16
C LYS A 65 9.07 -7.82 -5.20
N ARG A 66 10.04 -8.40 -4.51
CA ARG A 66 10.94 -7.70 -3.58
C ARG A 66 11.72 -6.55 -4.23
N ASP A 67 12.01 -6.69 -5.53
CA ASP A 67 12.75 -5.73 -6.33
C ASP A 67 11.85 -4.83 -7.19
N ILE A 68 10.55 -4.79 -6.88
CA ILE A 68 9.64 -3.86 -7.52
C ILE A 68 10.02 -2.42 -7.17
N ASP A 69 10.05 -1.56 -8.19
CA ASP A 69 10.29 -0.13 -8.05
C ASP A 69 9.08 0.65 -8.58
N ILE A 70 8.76 1.78 -7.95
CA ILE A 70 7.77 2.71 -8.48
C ILE A 70 8.49 3.69 -9.42
N THR A 71 8.33 3.45 -10.72
CA THR A 71 8.94 4.23 -11.79
C THR A 71 8.26 5.58 -11.97
N GLY A 72 6.98 5.69 -11.63
CA GLY A 72 6.22 6.92 -11.71
C GLY A 72 5.01 6.90 -10.78
N LEU A 73 4.57 8.07 -10.35
CA LEU A 73 3.38 8.23 -9.54
C LEU A 73 2.66 9.50 -9.98
N GLU A 74 1.52 9.30 -10.61
CA GLU A 74 0.74 10.35 -11.27
C GLU A 74 -0.55 10.61 -10.48
N PRO A 75 -0.83 11.84 -10.05
CA PRO A 75 -2.09 12.16 -9.40
C PRO A 75 -3.26 12.05 -10.38
N ILE A 76 -4.31 11.31 -9.98
CA ILE A 76 -5.54 11.15 -10.75
C ILE A 76 -6.62 12.02 -10.10
N GLY A 77 -6.79 13.23 -10.66
CA GLY A 77 -7.70 14.23 -10.12
C GLY A 77 -7.30 14.65 -8.70
N ASN A 78 -8.27 14.68 -7.78
CA ASN A 78 -8.07 15.04 -6.38
C ASN A 78 -8.37 13.89 -5.40
N TYR A 79 -8.54 12.65 -5.88
CA TYR A 79 -9.04 11.54 -5.05
C TYR A 79 -8.15 10.29 -5.07
N ALA A 80 -7.20 10.20 -6.00
CA ALA A 80 -6.35 9.03 -6.16
C ALA A 80 -5.00 9.37 -6.81
N VAL A 81 -4.09 8.40 -6.76
CA VAL A 81 -2.82 8.37 -7.50
C VAL A 81 -2.69 7.07 -8.26
N GLN A 82 -2.17 7.18 -9.48
CA GLN A 82 -1.77 6.06 -10.29
C GLN A 82 -0.28 5.79 -10.05
N ALA A 83 0.03 4.63 -9.47
CA ALA A 83 1.40 4.19 -9.31
C ALA A 83 1.81 3.29 -10.48
N GLN A 84 2.93 3.65 -11.11
CA GLN A 84 3.58 2.88 -12.16
C GLN A 84 4.71 2.08 -11.57
N PHE A 85 4.67 0.76 -11.77
CA PHE A 85 5.65 -0.17 -11.27
C PHE A 85 6.61 -0.64 -12.38
N SER A 86 7.82 -1.02 -11.99
CA SER A 86 8.87 -1.50 -12.90
C SER A 86 8.55 -2.83 -13.58
N ASP A 87 7.60 -3.61 -13.06
CA ASP A 87 7.13 -4.89 -13.61
C ASP A 87 6.16 -4.72 -14.80
N SER A 88 6.21 -3.58 -15.49
CA SER A 88 5.26 -3.19 -16.56
C SER A 88 3.82 -3.03 -16.08
N HIS A 89 3.60 -2.87 -14.76
CA HIS A 89 2.28 -2.65 -14.18
C HIS A 89 2.05 -1.15 -13.99
N ASP A 90 1.34 -0.52 -14.91
CA ASP A 90 1.08 0.93 -14.88
C ASP A 90 -0.35 1.32 -14.49
N THR A 91 -1.24 0.35 -14.36
CA THR A 91 -2.68 0.60 -14.20
C THR A 91 -3.13 0.80 -12.75
N GLY A 92 -2.24 0.64 -11.76
CA GLY A 92 -2.53 0.68 -10.32
C GLY A 92 -3.06 2.02 -9.81
N ILE A 93 -4.37 2.15 -9.60
CA ILE A 93 -5.01 3.37 -9.08
C ILE A 93 -5.30 3.19 -7.60
N TYR A 94 -4.66 4.00 -6.77
CA TYR A 94 -4.82 4.00 -5.32
C TYR A 94 -5.55 5.27 -4.91
N SER A 95 -6.78 5.13 -4.42
CA SER A 95 -7.48 6.24 -3.80
C SER A 95 -6.82 6.64 -2.48
N TRP A 96 -6.95 7.90 -2.08
CA TRP A 96 -6.42 8.38 -0.80
C TRP A 96 -6.97 7.59 0.39
N GLU A 97 -8.28 7.29 0.35
CA GLU A 97 -8.98 6.37 1.23
C GLU A 97 -8.28 5.01 1.36
N TYR A 98 -7.92 4.42 0.21
CA TYR A 98 -7.34 3.10 0.16
C TYR A 98 -5.91 3.10 0.69
N LEU A 99 -5.10 4.12 0.37
CA LEU A 99 -3.76 4.26 0.94
C LEU A 99 -3.80 4.47 2.46
N HIS A 100 -4.78 5.22 2.95
CA HIS A 100 -5.00 5.42 4.39
C HIS A 100 -5.36 4.10 5.07
N TRP A 101 -6.36 3.38 4.54
CA TRP A 101 -6.76 2.06 5.03
C TRP A 101 -5.61 1.05 4.99
N LEU A 102 -4.83 1.04 3.91
CA LEU A 102 -3.70 0.14 3.72
C LEU A 102 -2.57 0.47 4.70
N GLY A 103 -2.37 1.74 5.05
CA GLY A 103 -1.48 2.15 6.13
C GLY A 103 -1.96 1.75 7.52
N GLU A 104 -3.25 1.90 7.83
CA GLU A 104 -3.83 1.49 9.12
C GLU A 104 -3.83 -0.03 9.29
N ASN A 105 -4.08 -0.79 8.22
CA ASN A 105 -4.19 -2.25 8.24
C ASN A 105 -2.90 -2.96 7.80
N GLN A 106 -1.86 -2.21 7.42
CA GLN A 106 -0.55 -2.72 7.02
C GLN A 106 -0.05 -3.90 7.86
N PRO A 107 0.00 -3.83 9.21
CA PRO A 107 0.54 -4.94 10.00
C PRO A 107 -0.30 -6.22 9.88
N ALA A 108 -1.62 -6.11 9.85
CA ALA A 108 -2.51 -7.26 9.73
C ALA A 108 -2.48 -7.86 8.31
N LEU A 109 -2.47 -7.01 7.29
CA LEU A 109 -2.35 -7.43 5.89
C LEU A 109 -0.98 -8.09 5.64
N TRP A 110 0.08 -7.53 6.21
CA TRP A 110 1.42 -8.10 6.07
C TRP A 110 1.53 -9.47 6.73
N ASP A 111 0.97 -9.65 7.93
CA ASP A 111 0.93 -10.95 8.60
C ASP A 111 0.19 -12.01 7.76
N ASP A 112 -0.99 -11.66 7.22
CA ASP A 112 -1.74 -12.53 6.30
C ASP A 112 -0.92 -12.87 5.05
N TYR A 113 -0.23 -11.89 4.46
CA TYR A 113 0.65 -12.10 3.30
C TYR A 113 1.80 -13.07 3.62
N LEU A 114 2.48 -12.88 4.75
CA LEU A 114 3.57 -13.76 5.19
C LEU A 114 3.07 -15.18 5.45
N ALA A 115 1.89 -15.33 6.07
CA ALA A 115 1.26 -16.62 6.30
C ALA A 115 0.93 -17.33 4.99
N ARG A 116 0.41 -16.61 3.99
CA ARG A 116 0.16 -17.14 2.63
C ARG A 116 1.45 -17.54 1.92
N LEU A 117 2.51 -16.73 2.02
CA LEU A 117 3.84 -17.08 1.48
C LEU A 117 4.35 -18.38 2.09
N GLN A 118 4.25 -18.52 3.42
CA GLN A 118 4.67 -19.73 4.12
C GLN A 118 3.84 -20.93 3.68
N ALA A 119 2.51 -20.79 3.60
CA ALA A 119 1.62 -21.85 3.13
C ALA A 119 1.89 -22.26 1.67
N ALA A 120 2.35 -21.33 0.84
CA ALA A 120 2.75 -21.57 -0.54
C ALA A 120 4.18 -22.14 -0.68
N GLY A 121 4.92 -22.34 0.42
CA GLY A 121 6.28 -22.88 0.41
C GLY A 121 7.38 -21.85 0.10
N HIS A 122 7.08 -20.56 0.20
CA HIS A 122 8.04 -19.45 0.03
C HIS A 122 8.69 -19.06 1.37
N GLU A 123 9.20 -20.04 2.13
CA GLU A 123 9.78 -19.84 3.47
C GLU A 123 10.93 -18.81 3.50
N GLY A 124 11.67 -18.69 2.39
CA GLY A 124 12.74 -17.69 2.23
C GLY A 124 12.24 -16.24 2.04
N GLU A 125 10.95 -16.05 1.75
CA GLU A 125 10.31 -14.73 1.68
C GLU A 125 9.55 -14.39 2.99
N SER A 126 9.20 -15.39 3.81
CA SER A 126 8.45 -15.24 5.08
C SER A 126 9.27 -14.63 6.24
N GLY A 127 10.59 -14.64 6.18
CA GLY A 127 11.48 -14.10 7.23
C GLY A 127 11.78 -12.60 7.14
N ARG A 128 10.95 -11.81 6.45
CA ARG A 128 11.18 -10.37 6.23
C ARG A 128 10.75 -9.54 7.45
N ASP A 129 11.70 -8.83 8.04
CA ASP A 129 11.42 -7.79 9.03
C ASP A 129 10.55 -6.71 8.39
N VAL A 130 9.38 -6.48 8.99
CA VAL A 130 8.55 -5.32 8.69
C VAL A 130 9.37 -4.07 8.96
N ILE A 131 9.82 -3.39 7.90
CA ILE A 131 10.36 -2.04 7.99
C ILE A 131 9.31 -1.17 8.69
N ALA A 132 9.56 -0.98 9.98
CA ALA A 132 8.87 -0.19 10.98
C ALA A 132 7.46 0.31 10.61
N ALA A 133 6.45 -0.25 11.29
CA ALA A 133 5.14 0.38 11.51
C ALA A 133 5.29 1.90 11.76
N PRO A 134 4.34 2.72 11.30
CA PRO A 134 4.47 4.17 11.31
C PRO A 134 4.84 4.64 12.71
N LYS A 135 5.99 5.34 12.79
CA LYS A 135 6.32 6.16 13.95
C LYS A 135 5.19 7.17 14.06
N LYS A 136 4.21 6.94 14.95
CA LYS A 136 3.29 8.00 15.37
C LYS A 136 4.18 9.16 15.82
N ALA A 137 4.26 10.21 15.01
CA ALA A 137 4.88 11.46 15.40
C ALA A 137 4.01 12.00 16.55
N SER A 138 4.37 11.62 17.77
CA SER A 138 3.77 12.18 18.97
C SER A 138 4.23 13.63 19.05
N GLY A 139 3.51 14.52 18.39
CA GLY A 139 3.51 15.93 18.73
C GLY A 139 2.99 16.05 20.16
N LYS A 140 3.89 16.21 21.12
CA LYS A 140 3.58 16.89 22.37
C LYS A 140 4.22 18.28 22.28
N SER A 141 3.32 19.23 22.04
CA SER A 141 3.44 20.67 22.18
C SER A 141 4.19 21.08 23.46
N CYS A 142 4.90 22.21 23.34
CA CYS A 142 5.60 22.95 24.39
C CYS A 142 4.77 23.19 25.66
N GLY A 143 5.49 23.28 26.79
CA GLY A 143 5.08 23.86 28.06
C GLY A 143 6.31 24.22 28.87
#